data_AF-A0A2A6J805-F1
#
_entry.id   AF-A0A2A6J805-F1
#
_cell.length_a   1.000
_cell.length_b   1.000
_cell.length_c   1.000
_cell.angle_alpha   90.00
_cell.angle_beta   90.00
_cell.angle_gamma   90.00
#
_symmetry.space_group_name_H-M   'P 1'
#
loop_
_entity.id
_entity.type
_entity.pdbx_description
1 polymer ?
#
loop_
_entity_poly.entity_id
_entity_poly.type
_entity_poly.pdbx_seq_one_letter_code
_entity_poly.pdbx_strand_id
1 'polypeptide(L)' 'MATVVVISVEGQDGLWVADLDAGTVVPLPAPKAGPLKVVTDLRATGATVTKGVNVAVTVQSAEAAFSGHYDG' A
#
# COMPACT_ATOMS: atom_id res chain seq x y z
N MET A 1 -20.34 1.96 0.14
CA MET A 1 -19.15 2.83 0.04
C MET A 1 -17.99 1.92 -0.31
N ALA A 2 -17.13 2.31 -1.25
CA ALA A 2 -15.96 1.51 -1.63
C ALA A 2 -14.85 1.63 -0.59
N THR A 3 -14.14 0.53 -0.36
CA THR A 3 -13.02 0.37 0.54
C THR A 3 -11.76 0.46 -0.30
N VAL A 4 -11.16 1.63 -0.29
CA VAL A 4 -10.00 1.97 -1.14
C VAL A 4 -8.80 2.27 -0.26
N VAL A 5 -7.68 1.63 -0.55
CA VAL A 5 -6.42 1.81 0.18
C VAL A 5 -5.33 2.24 -0.78
N VAL A 6 -4.51 3.21 -0.37
CA VAL A 6 -3.27 3.57 -1.07
C VAL A 6 -2.12 2.82 -0.41
N ILE A 7 -1.37 2.06 -1.19
CA ILE A 7 -0.33 1.15 -0.70
C ILE A 7 1.00 1.50 -1.36
N SER A 8 2.06 1.40 -0.57
CA SER A 8 3.45 1.40 -1.02
C SER A 8 4.24 0.36 -0.24
N VAL A 9 5.30 -0.15 -0.85
CA VAL A 9 6.15 -1.18 -0.25
C VAL A 9 7.54 -0.61 -0.04
N GLU A 10 8.14 -0.90 1.11
CA GLU A 10 9.51 -0.52 1.42
C GLU A 10 10.49 -1.08 0.39
N GLY A 11 11.48 -0.28 0.00
CA GLY A 11 12.44 -0.65 -1.06
C GLY A 11 11.86 -0.57 -2.48
N GLN A 12 10.57 -0.23 -2.65
CA GLN A 12 9.97 0.04 -3.96
C GLN A 12 9.58 1.52 -4.07
N ASP A 13 9.72 2.11 -5.26
CA ASP A 13 9.26 3.49 -5.54
C ASP A 13 7.79 3.56 -5.93
N GLY A 14 7.18 2.42 -6.28
CA GLY A 14 5.80 2.34 -6.74
C GLY A 14 4.78 2.77 -5.67
N LEU A 15 3.65 3.26 -6.14
CA LEU A 15 2.45 3.55 -5.35
C LEU A 15 1.27 2.90 -6.06
N TRP A 16 0.33 2.35 -5.31
CA TRP A 16 -0.83 1.66 -5.86
C TRP A 16 -2.12 2.08 -5.17
N VAL A 17 -3.21 2.09 -5.92
CA VAL A 17 -4.57 2.13 -5.37
C VAL A 17 -5.14 0.73 -5.45
N ALA A 18 -5.48 0.18 -4.29
CA ALA A 18 -6.24 -1.06 -4.17
C ALA A 18 -7.70 -0.71 -3.88
N ASP A 19 -8.60 -1.06 -4.79
CA ASP A 19 -10.04 -1.04 -4.57
C ASP A 19 -10.46 -2.46 -4.17
N LEU A 20 -10.78 -2.65 -2.90
CA LEU A 20 -11.07 -3.97 -2.32
C LEU A 20 -12.48 -4.45 -2.66
N ASP A 21 -13.41 -3.55 -2.94
CA ASP A 21 -14.76 -3.91 -3.38
C ASP A 21 -14.76 -4.31 -4.86
N ALA A 22 -13.95 -3.64 -5.69
CA ALA A 22 -13.76 -4.00 -7.09
C ALA A 22 -12.76 -5.16 -7.29
N GLY A 23 -11.94 -5.48 -6.28
CA GLY A 23 -10.90 -6.51 -6.38
C GLY A 23 -9.77 -6.13 -7.33
N THR A 24 -9.43 -4.84 -7.42
CA THR A 24 -8.41 -4.34 -8.37
C THR A 24 -7.27 -3.64 -7.66
N VAL A 25 -6.08 -3.73 -8.24
CA VAL A 25 -4.91 -2.96 -7.82
C VAL A 25 -4.33 -2.29 -9.05
N VAL A 26 -4.25 -0.96 -9.03
CA VAL A 26 -3.74 -0.17 -10.16
C VAL A 26 -2.57 0.72 -9.73
N PRO A 27 -1.55 0.90 -10.58
CA PRO A 27 -0.48 1.85 -10.31
C PRO A 27 -1.04 3.26 -10.16
N LEU A 28 -0.59 3.97 -9.12
CA LEU A 28 -0.87 5.37 -8.89
C LEU A 28 0.36 6.20 -9.27
N PRO A 29 0.28 7.06 -10.29
CA PRO A 29 1.37 7.98 -10.60
C PRO A 29 1.72 8.82 -9.37
N ALA A 30 3.01 9.08 -9.18
CA ALA A 30 3.49 9.87 -8.04
C ALA A 30 2.75 11.21 -7.96
N PRO A 31 2.07 11.50 -6.83
CA PRO A 31 1.31 12.72 -6.68
C PRO A 31 2.23 13.94 -6.75
N LYS A 32 1.89 14.91 -7.59
CA LYS A 32 2.72 16.12 -7.80
C LYS A 32 2.42 17.23 -6.80
N ALA A 33 1.30 17.17 -6.08
CA ALA A 33 0.85 18.17 -5.12
C ALA A 33 -0.18 17.59 -4.13
N GLY A 34 -0.49 18.38 -3.09
CA GLY A 34 -1.55 18.09 -2.11
C GLY A 34 -1.13 17.17 -0.96
N PRO A 35 -2.06 16.84 -0.04
CA PRO A 35 -1.75 16.07 1.18
C PRO A 35 -1.16 14.69 0.90
N LEU A 36 -1.58 14.04 -0.19
CA LEU A 36 -1.04 12.74 -0.57
C LEU A 36 0.44 12.83 -0.96
N LYS A 37 0.87 13.93 -1.59
CA LYS A 37 2.29 14.18 -1.86
C LYS A 37 3.10 14.22 -0.57
N VAL A 38 2.61 14.93 0.45
CA VAL A 38 3.30 15.03 1.75
C VAL A 38 3.50 13.66 2.36
N VAL A 39 2.46 12.81 2.33
CA VAL A 39 2.54 11.43 2.82
C VAL A 39 3.52 10.58 2.00
N THR A 40 3.51 10.72 0.66
CA THR A 40 4.46 9.99 -0.20
C THR A 40 5.90 10.51 -0.11
N ASP A 41 6.12 11.76 0.32
CA ASP A 41 7.46 12.28 0.59
C ASP A 41 8.00 11.68 1.91
N LEU A 42 7.15 11.47 2.92
CA LEU A 42 7.55 10.86 4.19
C LEU A 42 8.03 9.41 4.03
N ARG A 43 7.41 8.62 3.15
CA ARG A 43 7.94 7.26 2.87
C ARG A 43 9.33 7.28 2.24
N ALA A 44 9.70 8.34 1.51
CA ALA A 44 11.04 8.46 0.94
C ALA A 44 12.12 8.61 2.03
N THR A 45 11.73 8.94 3.26
CA THR A 45 12.62 8.95 4.43
C THR A 45 12.56 7.64 5.23
N GLY A 46 11.94 6.59 4.69
CA GLY A 46 11.76 5.30 5.37
C GLY A 46 10.60 5.26 6.36
N ALA A 47 9.73 6.28 6.41
CA ALA A 47 8.61 6.29 7.35
C ALA A 47 7.43 5.46 6.81
N THR A 48 6.79 4.69 7.71
CA THR A 48 5.50 4.06 7.44
C THR A 48 4.36 4.98 7.86
N VAL A 49 3.42 5.27 6.96
CA VAL A 49 2.24 6.11 7.24
C VAL A 49 0.98 5.28 7.03
N THR A 50 0.21 5.07 8.09
CA THR A 50 -1.06 4.31 8.05
C THR A 50 -2.21 5.13 8.62
N LYS A 51 -3.38 5.06 7.98
CA LYS A 51 -4.62 5.63 8.50
C LYS A 51 -5.80 4.75 8.12
N GLY A 52 -6.54 4.25 9.12
CA GLY A 52 -7.71 3.39 8.90
C GLY A 52 -7.37 1.99 8.37
N VAL A 53 -6.11 1.54 8.48
CA VAL A 53 -5.66 0.20 8.09
C VAL A 53 -5.22 -0.56 9.34
N ASN A 54 -5.74 -1.78 9.52
CA ASN A 54 -5.41 -2.63 10.67
C ASN A 54 -4.14 -3.47 10.44
N VAL A 55 -3.92 -3.96 9.22
CA VAL A 55 -2.77 -4.79 8.83
C VAL A 55 -2.31 -4.36 7.43
N ALA A 56 -1.01 -4.08 7.30
CA ALA A 56 -0.34 -3.83 6.02
C ALA A 56 1.04 -4.49 6.07
N VAL A 57 1.14 -5.70 5.53
CA VAL A 57 2.36 -6.51 5.53
C VAL A 57 2.65 -7.02 4.13
N THR A 58 3.93 -7.16 3.80
CA THR A 58 4.38 -7.81 2.57
C THR A 58 4.60 -9.30 2.82
N VAL A 59 4.33 -10.11 1.80
CA VAL A 59 4.54 -11.56 1.82
C VAL A 59 5.34 -11.96 0.58
N GLN A 60 6.01 -13.12 0.65
CA GLN A 60 6.85 -13.61 -0.46
C GLN A 60 6.02 -14.02 -1.69
N SER A 61 4.78 -14.48 -1.50
CA SER A 61 3.87 -14.86 -2.58
C SER A 61 2.40 -14.76 -2.15
N ALA A 62 1.49 -14.71 -3.13
CA ALA A 62 0.06 -14.72 -2.85
C ALA A 62 -0.36 -16.05 -2.20
N GLU A 63 0.20 -17.16 -2.67
CA GLU A 63 -0.02 -18.51 -2.13
C GLU A 63 0.36 -18.61 -0.65
N ALA A 64 1.47 -17.97 -0.24
CA ALA A 64 1.85 -17.91 1.18
C ALA A 64 0.77 -17.20 2.01
N ALA A 65 0.28 -16.04 1.56
CA ALA A 65 -0.83 -15.36 2.24
C ALA A 65 -2.11 -16.21 2.27
N PHE A 66 -2.49 -16.86 1.17
CA PHE A 66 -3.68 -17.71 1.12
C PHE A 66 -3.56 -18.98 1.98
N SER A 67 -2.34 -19.47 2.19
CA SER A 67 -2.08 -20.61 3.09
C SER A 67 -2.14 -20.24 4.57
N GLY A 68 -2.26 -18.94 4.90
CA GLY A 68 -2.24 -18.45 6.29
C GLY A 68 -0.85 -18.40 6.91
N HIS A 69 0.20 -18.57 6.11
CA HIS A 69 1.59 -18.54 6.57
C HIS A 69 2.08 -17.10 6.68
N TYR A 70 2.60 -16.73 7.85
CA TYR A 70 3.24 -15.44 8.12
C TYR A 70 4.66 -15.68 8.59
N ASP A 71 5.64 -15.41 7.74
CA ASP A 71 7.05 -15.28 8.12
C ASP A 71 7.30 -13.79 8.41
N GLY A 72 7.32 -13.42 9.69
CA GLY A 72 7.62 -12.07 10.17
C GLY A 72 8.94 -11.98 10.90
#